data_AF-E4XZ53-F1
#
_entry.id   AF-E4XZ53-F1
#
_cell.length_a   1.000
_cell.length_b   1.000
_cell.length_c   1.000
_cell.angle_alpha   90.00
_cell.angle_beta   90.00
_cell.angle_gamma   90.00
#
_symmetry.space_group_name_H-M   'P 1'
#
loop_
_entity.id
_entity.type
_entity.pdbx_description
1 polymer ?
#
loop_
_entity_poly.entity_id
_entity_poly.type
_entity_poly.pdbx_seq_one_letter_code
_entity_poly.pdbx_strand_id
1 'polypeptide(L)'
;MKHDQAEGIFIHFSDGKKYIWHYLAPLLDLEEFKAIPKIIFLEACRGRMAEFANEEHATPAAAAFRQHSQPKTPLRKNVALFAASTEGNVALTSIDAEKASYFTDSVCTSLRNHPYQDLAELRRHVMADLDGIKPLVQVF
;
A
#
# COMPACT_ATOMS: atom_id res chain seq x y z
N MET A 1 3.45 -14.91 -18.44
CA MET A 1 3.35 -15.65 -17.17
C MET A 1 4.63 -15.70 -16.32
N LYS A 2 5.86 -15.63 -16.86
CA LYS A 2 7.08 -15.53 -16.01
C LYS A 2 7.46 -14.10 -15.58
N HIS A 3 6.95 -13.07 -16.25
CA HIS A 3 7.30 -11.67 -15.95
C HIS A 3 6.65 -11.13 -14.67
N ASP A 4 5.43 -11.57 -14.35
CA ASP A 4 4.63 -11.00 -13.25
C ASP A 4 5.12 -11.43 -11.85
N GLN A 5 5.81 -12.58 -11.75
CA GLN A 5 6.45 -13.02 -10.50
C GLN A 5 7.63 -12.13 -10.11
N ALA A 6 8.28 -11.48 -11.09
CA ALA A 6 9.39 -10.56 -10.85
C ALA A 6 8.92 -9.18 -10.34
N GLU A 7 7.61 -8.89 -10.39
CA GLU A 7 7.04 -7.61 -9.95
C GLU A 7 6.82 -7.55 -8.41
N GLY A 8 7.12 -8.65 -7.69
CA GLY A 8 7.50 -8.62 -6.27
C GLY A 8 6.40 -8.46 -5.21
N ILE A 9 5.13 -8.27 -5.60
CA ILE A 9 4.02 -8.08 -4.64
C ILE A 9 3.22 -9.39 -4.47
N PHE A 10 3.26 -9.95 -3.27
CA PHE A 10 2.44 -11.08 -2.85
C PHE A 10 1.41 -10.67 -1.80
N ILE A 11 0.24 -11.30 -1.83
CA ILE A 11 -0.83 -11.18 -0.84
C ILE A 11 -1.06 -12.56 -0.23
N HIS A 12 -1.36 -12.60 1.06
CA HIS A 12 -1.78 -13.81 1.75
C HIS A 12 -3.29 -14.02 1.62
N PHE A 13 -3.67 -15.16 1.06
CA PHE A 13 -5.03 -15.68 1.09
C PHE A 13 -5.09 -16.86 2.07
N SER A 14 -6.30 -17.32 2.39
CA SER A 14 -6.51 -18.47 3.28
C SER A 14 -5.85 -19.76 2.78
N ASP A 15 -5.65 -19.89 1.47
CA ASP A 15 -4.99 -21.01 0.79
C ASP A 15 -3.51 -20.75 0.47
N GLY A 16 -2.94 -19.64 0.93
CA GLY A 16 -1.52 -19.35 0.88
C GLY A 16 -1.14 -18.04 0.18
N LYS A 17 0.16 -17.89 -0.08
CA LYS A 17 0.74 -16.70 -0.70
C LYS A 17 0.52 -16.71 -2.20
N LYS A 18 0.04 -15.59 -2.76
CA LYS A 18 -0.17 -15.44 -4.20
C LYS A 18 0.32 -14.09 -4.70
N TYR A 19 0.84 -14.06 -5.92
CA TYR A 19 1.25 -12.80 -6.56
C TYR A 19 0.02 -12.04 -7.04
N ILE A 20 -0.12 -10.78 -6.62
CA ILE A 20 -1.30 -9.97 -6.94
C ILE A 20 -1.47 -9.80 -8.46
N TRP A 21 -0.36 -9.66 -9.19
CA TRP A 21 -0.37 -9.43 -10.63
C TRP A 21 -0.89 -10.61 -11.44
N HIS A 22 -0.82 -11.84 -10.92
CA HIS A 22 -1.49 -12.98 -11.57
C HIS A 22 -3.01 -12.79 -11.66
N TYR A 23 -3.61 -12.02 -10.75
CA TYR A 23 -5.04 -11.72 -10.72
C TYR A 23 -5.37 -10.43 -11.44
N LEU A 24 -4.51 -9.42 -11.30
CA LEU A 24 -4.74 -8.11 -11.89
C LEU A 24 -4.41 -8.05 -13.38
N ALA A 25 -3.33 -8.70 -13.84
CA ALA A 25 -2.90 -8.61 -15.24
C ALA A 25 -4.01 -9.03 -16.23
N PRO A 26 -4.75 -10.14 -16.03
CA PRO A 26 -5.85 -10.52 -16.93
C PRO A 26 -6.93 -9.44 -17.06
N LEU A 27 -7.22 -8.71 -15.97
CA LEU A 27 -8.17 -7.60 -15.98
C LEU A 27 -7.56 -6.37 -16.66
N LEU A 28 -6.32 -6.03 -16.33
CA LEU A 28 -5.64 -4.83 -16.79
C LEU A 28 -5.29 -4.87 -18.29
N ASP A 29 -5.13 -6.07 -18.85
CA ASP A 29 -4.71 -6.29 -20.23
C ASP A 29 -5.90 -6.42 -21.21
N LEU A 30 -7.15 -6.40 -20.73
CA LEU A 30 -8.36 -6.33 -21.56
C LEU A 30 -8.34 -5.06 -22.43
N GLU A 31 -8.64 -5.21 -23.72
CA GLU A 31 -8.55 -4.13 -24.70
C GLU A 31 -9.44 -2.94 -24.31
N GLU A 32 -10.64 -3.24 -23.83
CA GLU A 32 -11.65 -2.29 -23.35
C GLU A 32 -11.15 -1.49 -22.14
N PHE A 33 -10.28 -2.09 -21.33
CA PHE A 33 -9.75 -1.44 -20.17
C PHE A 33 -8.45 -0.71 -20.45
N LYS A 34 -7.69 -0.99 -21.50
CA LYS A 34 -6.37 -0.35 -21.76
C LYS A 34 -6.38 1.18 -21.67
N ALA A 35 -7.42 1.83 -22.20
CA ALA A 35 -7.55 3.29 -22.20
C ALA A 35 -8.06 3.88 -20.86
N ILE A 36 -8.62 3.05 -19.98
CA ILE A 36 -9.23 3.49 -18.72
C ILE A 36 -8.15 3.58 -17.63
N PRO A 37 -8.03 4.69 -16.90
CA PRO A 37 -7.20 4.76 -15.69
C PRO A 37 -7.73 3.84 -14.59
N LYS A 38 -6.84 3.06 -13.96
CA LYS A 38 -7.18 2.21 -12.82
C LYS A 38 -6.42 2.68 -11.59
N ILE A 39 -7.11 2.65 -10.46
CA ILE A 39 -6.54 2.95 -9.16
C ILE A 39 -6.64 1.69 -8.32
N ILE A 40 -5.53 1.28 -7.73
CA ILE A 40 -5.45 0.13 -6.83
C ILE A 40 -5.01 0.65 -5.47
N PHE A 41 -5.82 0.38 -4.45
CA PHE A 41 -5.44 0.55 -3.05
C PHE A 41 -5.06 -0.81 -2.48
N LEU A 42 -3.85 -0.91 -1.92
CA LEU A 42 -3.27 -2.13 -1.39
C LEU A 42 -2.98 -1.97 0.11
N GLU A 43 -3.90 -2.47 0.94
CA GLU A 43 -3.72 -2.63 2.38
C GLU A 43 -3.03 -3.97 2.67
N ALA A 44 -1.70 -3.99 2.57
CA ALA A 44 -0.92 -5.18 2.86
C ALA A 44 0.54 -4.81 3.19
N CYS A 45 1.19 -5.65 3.99
CA CYS A 45 2.63 -5.63 4.12
C CYS A 45 3.31 -6.04 2.80
N ARG A 46 4.44 -5.42 2.48
CA ARG A 46 5.24 -5.71 1.28
C ARG A 46 6.66 -6.15 1.63
N GLY A 47 6.87 -6.57 2.88
CA GLY A 47 8.16 -6.98 3.45
C GLY A 47 8.23 -8.45 3.83
N ARG A 48 9.33 -8.84 4.52
CA ARG A 48 9.55 -10.23 4.95
C ARG A 48 8.67 -10.64 6.13
N MET A 49 8.20 -9.66 6.91
CA MET A 49 7.27 -9.92 8.00
C MET A 49 5.85 -9.98 7.42
N ALA A 50 5.21 -11.13 7.59
CA ALA A 50 3.87 -11.43 7.08
C ALA A 50 2.75 -10.79 7.93
N GLU A 51 3.12 -10.03 8.96
CA GLU A 51 2.22 -9.47 9.97
C GLU A 51 2.34 -7.94 9.97
N PHE A 52 1.21 -7.28 10.19
CA PHE A 52 1.17 -5.84 10.44
C PHE A 52 1.93 -5.53 11.72
N ALA A 53 2.62 -4.39 11.77
CA ALA A 53 3.20 -3.92 13.04
C ALA A 53 2.13 -3.14 13.80
N ASN A 54 1.86 -3.60 15.04
CA ASN A 54 1.07 -2.85 16.00
C ASN A 54 1.82 -1.58 16.41
N GLU A 55 1.11 -0.46 16.55
CA GLU A 55 1.70 0.86 16.86
C GLU A 55 2.62 0.83 18.09
N GLU A 56 2.23 0.13 19.16
CA GLU A 56 3.00 0.02 20.42
C GLU A 56 4.33 -0.76 20.30
N HIS A 57 4.51 -1.53 19.23
CA HIS A 57 5.68 -2.40 19.04
C HIS A 57 6.44 -2.09 17.74
N ALA A 58 6.02 -1.07 16.99
CA ALA A 58 6.63 -0.68 15.74
C ALA A 58 8.01 -0.04 15.98
N THR A 59 9.09 -0.77 15.66
CA THR A 59 10.44 -0.17 15.66
C THR A 59 10.59 0.84 14.53
N PRO A 60 11.46 1.86 14.63
CA PRO A 60 11.66 2.86 13.58
C PRO A 60 12.08 2.30 12.20
N ALA A 61 12.61 1.07 12.17
CA ALA A 61 12.93 0.35 10.93
C ALA A 61 11.69 -0.36 10.32
N ALA A 62 10.70 -0.71 11.13
CA ALA A 62 9.43 -1.29 10.70
C ALA A 62 8.45 -0.20 10.21
N ALA A 63 8.43 0.96 10.86
CA ALA A 63 7.52 2.07 10.56
C ALA A 63 7.95 2.96 9.37
N ALA A 64 8.95 2.55 8.59
CA ALA A 64 9.54 3.43 7.59
C ALA A 64 8.68 3.55 6.33
N PHE A 65 7.72 4.49 6.34
CA PHE A 65 7.28 5.22 5.14
C PHE A 65 8.41 6.08 4.52
N ARG A 66 9.68 5.76 4.79
CA ARG A 66 10.82 6.49 4.23
C ARG A 66 10.90 6.23 2.72
N GLN A 67 10.86 7.33 1.98
CA GLN A 67 10.81 7.47 0.52
C GLN A 67 12.04 6.94 -0.25
N HIS A 68 12.55 5.73 0.01
CA HIS A 68 13.82 5.27 -0.58
C HIS A 68 13.78 3.92 -1.29
N SER A 69 12.73 3.68 -2.09
CA SER A 69 12.84 2.70 -3.16
C SER A 69 12.17 3.25 -4.41
N GLN A 70 12.97 3.61 -5.42
CA GLN A 70 12.46 3.68 -6.77
C GLN A 70 11.74 2.35 -7.05
N PRO A 71 10.51 2.37 -7.61
CA PRO A 71 9.82 1.13 -7.92
C PRO A 71 10.72 0.31 -8.84
N LYS A 72 11.13 -0.88 -8.39
CA LYS A 72 11.87 -1.83 -9.23
C LYS A 72 11.01 -2.38 -10.37
N THR A 73 9.70 -2.20 -10.26
CA THR A 73 8.69 -2.69 -11.19
C THR A 73 8.35 -1.60 -12.21
N PRO A 74 8.35 -1.92 -13.52
CA PRO A 74 7.87 -0.99 -14.54
C PRO A 74 6.42 -0.56 -14.24
N LEU A 75 6.18 0.74 -14.23
CA LEU A 75 4.84 1.30 -14.08
C LEU A 75 3.97 0.78 -15.23
N ARG A 76 2.94 -0.04 -14.93
CA ARG A 76 1.93 -0.40 -15.93
C ARG A 76 1.21 0.88 -16.37
N LYS A 77 1.10 1.08 -17.68
CA LYS A 77 0.42 2.26 -18.23
C LYS A 77 -1.01 2.34 -17.69
N ASN A 78 -1.45 3.54 -17.34
CA ASN A 78 -2.80 3.82 -16.83
C ASN A 78 -3.16 3.09 -15.52
N VAL A 79 -2.16 2.73 -14.69
CA VAL A 79 -2.39 2.13 -13.38
C VAL A 79 -1.68 2.96 -12.31
N ALA A 80 -2.45 3.42 -11.32
CA ALA A 80 -1.94 4.02 -10.10
C ALA A 80 -2.06 3.03 -8.95
N LEU A 81 -0.94 2.72 -8.28
CA LEU A 81 -0.90 1.85 -7.10
C LEU A 81 -0.60 2.69 -5.86
N PHE A 82 -1.54 2.68 -4.91
CA PHE A 82 -1.39 3.21 -3.57
C PHE A 82 -1.24 2.02 -2.62
N ALA A 83 -0.18 1.99 -1.83
CA ALA A 83 0.10 0.88 -0.93
C ALA A 83 0.33 1.38 0.49
N ALA A 84 -0.19 0.63 1.47
CA ALA A 84 -0.03 0.89 2.90
C ALA A 84 1.40 0.74 3.40
N SER A 85 2.30 0.14 2.61
CA SER A 85 3.74 0.13 2.88
C SER A 85 4.57 0.24 1.62
N THR A 86 5.84 0.63 1.80
CA THR A 86 6.87 0.59 0.76
C THR A 86 7.38 -0.84 0.57
N GLU A 87 8.00 -1.13 -0.57
CA GLU A 87 8.57 -2.46 -0.84
C GLU A 87 9.60 -2.83 0.23
N GLY A 88 9.52 -4.04 0.77
CA GLY A 88 10.38 -4.51 1.84
C GLY A 88 9.91 -4.16 3.26
N ASN A 89 8.88 -3.31 3.41
CA ASN A 89 8.42 -2.80 4.70
C ASN A 89 7.03 -3.32 5.11
N VAL A 90 6.72 -3.20 6.40
CA VAL A 90 5.43 -3.55 6.99
C VAL A 90 4.45 -2.39 6.89
N ALA A 91 3.16 -2.71 6.87
CA ALA A 91 2.08 -1.75 7.03
C ALA A 91 1.73 -1.64 8.52
N LEU A 92 1.35 -0.44 8.95
CA LEU A 92 0.91 -0.17 10.32
C LEU A 92 -0.60 -0.32 10.41
N THR A 93 -1.07 -0.94 11.50
CA THR A 93 -2.51 -1.05 11.79
C THR A 93 -2.78 -0.79 13.27
N SER A 94 -4.01 -0.36 13.55
CA SER A 94 -4.52 -0.22 14.91
C SER A 94 -4.58 -1.57 15.62
N ILE A 95 -4.32 -1.59 16.93
CA ILE A 95 -4.55 -2.76 17.81
C ILE A 95 -6.04 -3.02 18.05
N ASP A 96 -6.87 -1.98 17.94
CA ASP A 96 -8.31 -2.05 18.01
C ASP A 96 -8.86 -2.49 16.65
N ALA A 97 -9.42 -3.70 16.59
CA ALA A 97 -9.93 -4.31 15.37
C ALA A 97 -11.16 -3.62 14.79
N GLU A 98 -11.86 -2.80 15.58
CA GLU A 98 -13.00 -1.99 15.11
C GLU A 98 -12.54 -0.71 14.41
N LYS A 99 -11.25 -0.36 14.50
CA LYS A 99 -10.67 0.79 13.80
C LYS A 99 -10.04 0.35 12.48
N ALA A 100 -10.26 1.17 11.46
CA ALA A 100 -9.56 1.03 10.19
C ALA A 100 -8.03 1.13 10.39
N SER A 101 -7.27 0.54 9.46
CA SER A 101 -5.83 0.78 9.38
C SER A 101 -5.56 2.27 9.13
N TYR A 102 -4.39 2.74 9.53
CA TYR A 102 -4.00 4.13 9.32
C TYR A 102 -4.00 4.52 7.85
N PHE A 103 -3.52 3.64 6.95
CA PHE A 103 -3.56 3.91 5.52
C PHE A 103 -5.00 4.02 4.99
N THR A 104 -5.89 3.11 5.38
CA THR A 104 -7.29 3.15 4.97
C THR A 104 -7.99 4.40 5.50
N ASP A 105 -7.75 4.77 6.75
CA ASP A 105 -8.32 5.97 7.35
C ASP A 105 -7.82 7.25 6.67
N SER A 106 -6.52 7.36 6.38
CA SER A 106 -5.94 8.50 5.64
C SER A 106 -6.50 8.61 4.22
N VAL A 107 -6.66 7.49 3.50
CA VAL A 107 -7.27 7.49 2.17
C VAL A 107 -8.73 7.97 2.23
N CYS A 108 -9.53 7.40 3.14
CA CYS A 108 -10.94 7.77 3.30
C CYS A 108 -11.11 9.24 3.72
N THR A 109 -10.29 9.71 4.66
CA THR A 109 -10.32 11.10 5.14
C THR A 109 -9.93 12.07 4.04
N SER A 110 -8.87 11.77 3.28
CA SER A 110 -8.46 12.59 2.15
C SER A 110 -9.56 12.67 1.08
N LEU A 111 -10.15 11.53 0.69
CA LEU A 111 -11.23 11.50 -0.31
C LEU A 111 -12.48 12.25 0.15
N ARG A 112 -12.80 12.20 1.45
CA ARG A 112 -13.94 12.93 2.03
C ARG A 112 -13.71 14.44 2.05
N ASN A 113 -12.52 14.87 2.44
CA ASN A 113 -12.18 16.29 2.62
C ASN A 113 -11.84 16.99 1.30
N HIS A 114 -11.33 16.23 0.32
CA HIS A 114 -10.90 16.74 -0.98
C HIS A 114 -11.49 15.89 -2.12
N PRO A 115 -12.82 15.96 -2.38
CA PRO A 115 -13.50 15.09 -3.34
C PRO A 115 -13.11 15.33 -4.81
N TYR A 116 -12.51 16.48 -5.12
CA TYR A 116 -12.11 16.87 -6.48
C TYR A 116 -10.59 16.83 -6.71
N GLN A 117 -9.84 16.23 -5.80
CA GLN A 117 -8.39 16.16 -5.90
C GLN A 117 -7.94 15.22 -7.02
N ASP A 118 -6.78 15.50 -7.61
CA ASP A 118 -6.14 14.56 -8.52
C ASP A 118 -5.38 13.44 -7.75
N LEU A 119 -4.83 12.46 -8.49
CA LEU A 119 -4.11 11.33 -7.88
C LEU A 119 -2.80 11.74 -7.21
N ALA A 120 -2.14 12.80 -7.68
CA ALA A 120 -0.90 13.31 -7.08
C ALA A 120 -1.21 14.02 -5.75
N GLU A 121 -2.28 14.80 -5.71
CA GLU A 121 -2.81 15.43 -4.50
C GLU A 121 -3.27 14.39 -3.48
N LEU A 122 -4.03 13.36 -3.91
CA LEU A 122 -4.42 12.25 -3.05
C LEU A 122 -3.20 11.60 -2.40
N ARG A 123 -2.16 11.31 -3.20
CA ARG A 123 -0.92 10.74 -2.67
C ARG A 123 -0.26 11.66 -1.66
N ARG A 124 -0.20 12.97 -1.93
CA ARG A 124 0.41 13.94 -1.03
C ARG A 124 -0.34 14.02 0.30
N HIS A 125 -1.66 14.09 0.29
CA HIS A 125 -2.47 14.13 1.51
C HIS A 125 -2.33 12.87 2.34
N VAL A 126 -2.46 11.69 1.71
CA VAL A 126 -2.33 10.40 2.42
C VAL A 126 -0.94 10.26 3.04
N MET A 127 0.13 10.62 2.31
CA MET A 127 1.48 10.56 2.87
C MET A 127 1.68 11.58 4.00
N ALA A 128 1.12 12.79 3.90
CA ALA A 128 1.23 13.79 4.96
C ALA A 128 0.54 13.35 6.25
N ASP A 129 -0.62 12.71 6.15
CA ASP A 129 -1.32 12.14 7.31
C ASP A 129 -0.50 11.00 7.94
N LEU A 130 0.05 10.10 7.11
CA LEU A 130 0.85 8.97 7.58
C LEU A 130 2.20 9.39 8.17
N ASP A 131 2.86 10.43 7.65
CA ASP A 131 4.08 11.01 8.23
C ASP A 131 3.81 11.65 9.59
N GLY A 132 2.59 12.13 9.83
CA GLY A 132 2.13 12.64 11.12
C GLY A 132 2.03 11.55 12.21
N ILE A 133 1.92 10.29 11.80
CA ILE A 133 1.90 9.13 12.70
C ILE A 133 3.34 8.83 13.10
N LYS A 134 3.82 9.55 14.12
CA LYS A 134 5.06 9.18 14.81
C LYS A 134 4.78 7.87 15.54
N PRO A 135 5.49 6.75 15.26
CA PRO A 135 5.37 5.58 16.11
C PRO A 135 5.68 6.02 17.55
N LEU A 136 4.77 5.77 18.48
CA LEU A 136 4.96 6.07 19.89
C LEU A 136 6.12 5.20 20.40
N VAL A 137 7.33 5.75 20.39
CA VAL A 137 8.52 5.10 20.95
C VAL A 137 8.50 5.28 22.47
N GLN A 138 8.17 4.23 23.22
CA GLN A 138 8.72 4.08 24.57
C GLN A 138 10.07 3.38 24.46
N VAL A 139 11.14 4.12 24.74
CA VAL A 139 12.47 3.57 24.99
C VAL A 139 12.45 3.04 26.42
N PHE A 140 12.61 1.73 26.59
CA PHE A 140 13.06 1.13 27.86
C PHE A 140 14.49 0.64 27.70
#